data_AF-A0A7S2N331-F1
#
_entry.id   AF-A0A7S2N331-F1
#
_cell.length_a   1.000
_cell.length_b   1.000
_cell.length_c   1.000
_cell.angle_alpha   90.00
_cell.angle_beta   90.00
_cell.angle_gamma   90.00
#
_symmetry.space_group_name_H-M   'P 1'
#
loop_
_entity.id
_entity.type
_entity.pdbx_description
1 polymer ?
#
loop_
_entity_poly.entity_id
_entity_poly.type
_entity_poly.pdbx_seq_one_letter_code
_entity_poly.pdbx_strand_id
1 'polypeptide(L)'
;AALALAPHLLQYTSNKIVLWAVSGSYDKYTVDLSSNPQTASLCHVLVILGSLDPICKLTPSQQVSFASKLPPGRIHRKIRGGNHSGFASYPSITSVDGPRTISLERQHEITCRETAKFLMR
;
A
#
# COMPACT_ATOMS: atom_id res chain seq x y z
N ALA A 1 -6.94 -1.63 -9.00
CA ALA A 1 -8.31 -1.09 -9.17
C ALA A 1 -8.50 0.27 -8.50
N ALA A 2 -8.15 0.46 -7.21
CA ALA A 2 -8.41 1.73 -6.50
C ALA A 2 -7.69 2.99 -7.05
N LEU A 3 -6.50 2.87 -7.66
CA LEU A 3 -5.70 4.03 -8.08
C LEU A 3 -6.11 4.67 -9.42
N ALA A 4 -6.88 3.98 -10.27
CA ALA A 4 -7.29 4.52 -11.56
C ALA A 4 -8.38 5.61 -11.45
N LEU A 5 -8.98 5.76 -10.26
CA LEU A 5 -10.07 6.72 -9.99
C LEU A 5 -9.59 8.02 -9.34
N ALA A 6 -8.30 8.14 -9.02
CA ALA A 6 -7.74 9.30 -8.29
C ALA A 6 -8.06 10.68 -8.92
N PRO A 7 -8.09 10.87 -10.25
CA PRO A 7 -8.40 12.18 -10.84
C PRO A 7 -9.84 12.66 -10.55
N HIS A 8 -10.79 11.73 -10.35
CA HIS A 8 -12.19 12.05 -10.10
C HIS A 8 -12.54 12.15 -8.60
N LEU A 9 -11.65 11.70 -7.72
CA LEU A 9 -11.82 11.76 -6.27
C LEU A 9 -11.55 13.15 -5.68
N LEU A 10 -11.11 14.12 -6.51
CA LEU A 10 -10.84 15.50 -6.10
C LEU A 10 -12.10 16.32 -5.76
N GLN A 11 -13.31 15.74 -5.88
CA GLN A 11 -14.57 16.36 -5.45
C GLN A 11 -14.92 16.12 -3.97
N TYR A 12 -14.16 15.31 -3.24
CA TYR A 12 -14.44 14.96 -1.83
C TYR A 12 -13.55 15.74 -0.84
N THR A 13 -14.10 16.04 0.34
CA THR A 13 -13.49 16.87 1.39
C THR A 13 -12.32 16.20 2.12
N SER A 14 -12.14 14.89 1.98
CA SER A 14 -10.97 14.12 2.44
C SER A 14 -10.95 12.78 1.74
N ASN A 15 -9.80 12.42 1.14
CA ASN A 15 -9.60 11.17 0.44
C ASN A 15 -8.68 10.24 1.24
N LYS A 16 -9.14 9.01 1.48
CA LYS A 16 -8.34 7.98 2.14
C LYS A 16 -7.95 6.90 1.14
N ILE A 17 -6.64 6.72 0.96
CA ILE A 17 -6.09 5.76 0.01
C ILE A 17 -5.30 4.70 0.79
N VAL A 18 -5.55 3.43 0.47
CA VAL A 18 -4.82 2.31 1.05
C VAL A 18 -4.04 1.60 -0.05
N LEU A 19 -2.74 1.44 0.17
CA LEU A 19 -1.80 0.79 -0.73
C LEU A 19 -1.32 -0.51 -0.07
N TRP A 20 -1.69 -1.65 -0.63
CA TRP A 20 -1.20 -2.96 -0.21
C TRP A 20 -0.12 -3.45 -1.16
N ALA A 21 0.89 -4.15 -0.64
CA ALA A 21 1.86 -4.92 -1.43
C ALA A 21 2.52 -4.11 -2.58
N VAL A 22 2.97 -2.89 -2.28
CA VAL A 22 3.55 -1.99 -3.30
C VAL A 22 4.89 -2.53 -3.81
N SER A 23 4.95 -2.87 -5.10
CA SER A 23 6.14 -3.41 -5.76
C SER A 23 6.97 -2.35 -6.48
N GLY A 24 8.16 -2.72 -6.96
CA GLY A 24 9.05 -1.86 -7.75
C GLY A 24 8.45 -1.29 -9.05
N SER A 25 7.30 -1.79 -9.49
CA SER A 25 6.56 -1.22 -10.64
C SER A 25 5.58 -0.12 -10.23
N TYR A 26 5.65 0.41 -9.01
CA TYR A 26 4.75 1.45 -8.52
C TYR A 26 4.66 2.64 -9.48
N ASP A 27 5.78 3.07 -10.08
CA ASP A 27 5.82 4.22 -10.99
C ASP A 27 4.85 4.12 -12.18
N LYS A 28 4.52 2.91 -12.64
CA LYS A 28 3.57 2.70 -13.74
C LYS A 28 2.12 2.90 -13.32
N TYR A 29 1.82 2.79 -12.03
CA TYR A 29 0.46 2.67 -11.51
C TYR A 29 0.12 3.69 -10.41
N THR A 30 1.11 4.39 -9.86
CA THR A 30 0.93 5.43 -8.84
C THR A 30 0.96 6.81 -9.47
N VAL A 31 -0.15 7.53 -9.32
CA VAL A 31 -0.22 8.98 -9.56
C VAL A 31 0.63 9.70 -8.52
N ASP A 32 1.30 10.77 -8.91
CA ASP A 32 1.99 11.64 -7.97
C ASP A 32 0.97 12.46 -7.15
N LEU A 33 0.70 12.01 -5.93
CA LEU A 33 -0.23 12.65 -4.99
C LEU A 33 0.39 13.88 -4.32
N SER A 34 1.70 14.08 -4.45
CA SER A 34 2.42 15.23 -3.90
C SER A 34 2.44 16.44 -4.84
N SER A 35 2.18 16.20 -6.14
CA SER A 35 2.32 17.19 -7.21
C SER A 35 1.46 18.44 -7.05
N ASN A 36 0.30 18.34 -6.38
CA ASN A 36 -0.57 19.46 -6.07
C ASN A 36 -0.74 19.59 -4.54
N PRO A 37 -0.35 20.73 -3.92
CA PRO A 37 -0.49 20.97 -2.49
C PRO A 37 -1.91 20.81 -1.94
N GLN A 38 -2.94 21.17 -2.73
CA GLN A 38 -4.35 21.00 -2.35
C GLN A 38 -4.75 19.53 -2.34
N THR A 39 -4.28 18.75 -3.32
CA THR A 39 -4.50 17.30 -3.34
C THR A 39 -3.76 16.62 -2.19
N ALA A 40 -2.52 17.04 -1.92
CA ALA A 40 -1.69 16.46 -0.86
C ALA A 40 -2.26 16.72 0.54
N SER A 41 -2.90 17.86 0.78
CA SER A 41 -3.52 18.19 2.07
C SER A 41 -4.83 17.44 2.32
N LEU A 42 -5.56 17.08 1.27
CA LEU A 42 -6.82 16.33 1.35
C LEU A 42 -6.63 14.81 1.28
N CYS A 43 -5.45 14.32 0.88
CA CYS A 43 -5.16 12.89 0.76
C CYS A 43 -4.45 12.34 1.99
N HIS A 44 -5.07 11.37 2.64
CA HIS A 44 -4.43 10.51 3.64
C HIS A 44 -4.08 9.18 2.99
N VAL A 45 -2.86 8.70 3.20
CA VAL A 45 -2.38 7.45 2.60
C VAL A 45 -1.90 6.49 3.69
N LEU A 46 -2.40 5.25 3.65
CA LEU A 46 -1.89 4.12 4.40
C LEU A 46 -1.16 3.17 3.44
N VAL A 47 0.09 2.84 3.74
CA VAL A 47 0.89 1.83 3.03
C VAL A 47 1.08 0.62 3.94
N ILE A 48 0.66 -0.57 3.50
CA ILE A 48 0.83 -1.84 4.22
C ILE A 48 1.66 -2.81 3.38
N LEU A 49 2.80 -3.26 3.91
CA LEU A 49 3.74 -4.14 3.23
C LEU A 49 4.03 -5.40 4.06
N GLY A 50 4.35 -6.52 3.40
CA GLY A 50 4.88 -7.71 4.06
C GLY A 50 6.37 -7.56 4.34
N SER A 51 6.86 -7.99 5.51
CA SER A 51 8.30 -7.89 5.83
C SER A 51 9.17 -8.87 5.06
N LEU A 52 8.60 -9.98 4.58
CA LEU A 52 9.27 -11.04 3.85
C LEU A 52 8.86 -11.06 2.37
N ASP A 53 8.23 -9.98 1.90
CA ASP A 53 7.83 -9.80 0.51
C ASP A 53 9.09 -9.47 -0.34
N PRO A 54 9.53 -10.36 -1.24
CA PRO A 54 10.69 -10.13 -2.09
C PRO A 54 10.37 -9.20 -3.27
N ILE A 55 9.09 -9.05 -3.62
CA ILE A 55 8.59 -8.24 -4.73
C ILE A 55 8.49 -6.76 -4.30
N CYS A 56 8.24 -6.51 -3.02
CA CYS A 56 8.20 -5.18 -2.40
C CYS A 56 9.58 -4.66 -1.94
N LYS A 57 10.69 -5.29 -2.35
CA LYS A 57 12.04 -4.77 -2.10
C LYS A 57 12.36 -3.62 -3.06
N LEU A 58 11.77 -2.47 -2.79
CA LEU A 58 12.18 -1.21 -3.42
C LEU A 58 13.66 -0.96 -3.10
N THR A 59 14.47 -0.66 -4.13
CA THR A 59 15.82 -0.13 -3.93
C THR A 59 15.78 1.16 -3.09
N PRO A 60 16.87 1.59 -2.44
CA PRO A 60 16.87 2.84 -1.70
C PRO A 60 16.40 4.04 -2.54
N SER A 61 16.79 4.11 -3.82
CA SER A 61 16.32 5.15 -4.75
C SER A 61 14.82 5.06 -5.03
N GLN A 62 14.29 3.85 -5.22
CA GLN A 62 12.85 3.62 -5.39
C GLN A 62 12.07 3.94 -4.11
N GLN A 63 12.63 3.70 -2.93
CA GLN A 63 11.98 4.07 -1.67
C GLN A 63 11.85 5.58 -1.54
N VAL A 64 12.91 6.33 -1.88
CA VAL A 64 12.90 7.80 -1.89
C VAL A 64 11.90 8.33 -2.92
N SER A 65 11.93 7.82 -4.14
CA SER A 65 11.02 8.25 -5.21
C SER A 65 9.57 7.87 -4.94
N PHE A 66 9.30 6.67 -4.41
CA PHE A 66 7.96 6.30 -3.98
C PHE A 66 7.47 7.19 -2.84
N ALA A 67 8.32 7.44 -1.84
CA ALA A 67 8.00 8.32 -0.73
C ALA A 67 7.73 9.76 -1.16
N SER A 68 8.42 10.27 -2.17
CA SER A 68 8.21 11.63 -2.68
C SER A 68 6.88 11.80 -3.38
N LYS A 69 6.32 10.73 -4.00
CA LYS A 69 5.01 10.75 -4.67
C LYS A 69 3.81 10.68 -3.71
N LEU A 70 4.05 10.51 -2.42
CA LEU A 70 3.02 10.37 -1.41
C LEU A 70 2.93 11.63 -0.55
N PRO A 71 1.76 11.93 0.03
CA PRO A 71 1.62 13.07 0.94
C PRO A 71 2.53 12.91 2.18
N PRO A 72 2.98 14.03 2.79
CA PRO A 72 3.89 14.02 3.93
C PRO A 72 3.38 13.23 5.14
N GLY A 73 2.06 13.27 5.40
CA GLY A 73 1.39 12.61 6.52
C GLY A 73 1.06 11.12 6.32
N ARG A 74 1.67 10.46 5.33
CA ARG A 74 1.43 9.03 5.05
C ARG A 74 1.78 8.13 6.23
N ILE A 75 1.02 7.06 6.41
CA ILE A 75 1.24 6.04 7.44
C ILE A 75 1.86 4.81 6.77
N HIS A 76 2.99 4.34 7.32
CA HIS A 76 3.61 3.08 6.90
C HIS A 76 3.38 1.99 7.93
N ARG A 77 3.00 0.81 7.45
CA ARG A 77 2.81 -0.41 8.23
C ARG A 77 3.53 -1.56 7.55
N LYS A 78 4.23 -2.36 8.36
CA LYS A 78 4.92 -3.55 7.90
C LYS A 78 4.44 -4.75 8.73
N ILE A 79 3.88 -5.76 8.05
CA ILE A 79 3.41 -6.99 8.68
C ILE A 79 4.62 -7.93 8.82
N ARG A 80 5.08 -8.11 10.06
CA ARG A 80 6.20 -9.02 10.35
C ARG A 80 5.82 -10.47 9.98
N GLY A 81 6.67 -11.10 9.19
CA GLY A 81 6.47 -12.46 8.68
C GLY A 81 5.53 -12.56 7.47
N GLY A 82 4.91 -11.45 7.05
CA GLY A 82 4.00 -11.43 5.91
C GLY A 82 4.74 -11.37 4.57
N ASN A 83 4.13 -11.93 3.54
CA ASN A 83 4.66 -12.02 2.17
C ASN A 83 3.70 -11.37 1.14
N HIS A 84 4.02 -11.41 -0.15
CA HIS A 84 3.24 -10.70 -1.17
C HIS A 84 1.81 -11.25 -1.38
N SER A 85 1.67 -12.56 -1.59
CA SER A 85 0.37 -13.19 -1.81
C SER A 85 -0.55 -13.16 -0.60
N GLY A 86 -0.01 -12.98 0.61
CA GLY A 86 -0.83 -12.84 1.80
C GLY A 86 -1.72 -11.58 1.83
N PHE A 87 -1.63 -10.68 0.85
CA PHE A 87 -2.57 -9.57 0.64
C PHE A 87 -3.76 -9.91 -0.26
N ALA A 88 -3.77 -11.10 -0.86
CA ALA A 88 -4.84 -11.58 -1.74
C ALA A 88 -5.35 -12.95 -1.28
N SER A 89 -6.50 -13.37 -1.82
CA SER A 89 -7.09 -14.68 -1.57
C SER A 89 -6.96 -15.53 -2.83
N TYR A 90 -5.75 -16.02 -3.11
CA TYR A 90 -5.52 -16.92 -4.24
C TYR A 90 -5.70 -18.38 -3.81
N PRO A 91 -6.53 -19.18 -4.52
CA PRO A 91 -6.77 -20.57 -4.16
C PRO A 91 -5.54 -21.50 -4.33
N SER A 92 -4.52 -21.11 -5.11
CA SER A 92 -3.38 -22.00 -5.41
C SER A 92 -2.10 -21.30 -5.91
N ILE A 93 -1.60 -20.27 -5.20
CA ILE A 93 -0.31 -19.64 -5.53
C ILE A 93 0.64 -19.75 -4.32
N THR A 94 1.79 -20.39 -4.51
CA THR A 94 2.78 -20.60 -3.42
C THR A 94 4.24 -20.38 -3.81
N SER A 95 4.60 -20.04 -5.05
CA SER A 95 6.02 -20.06 -5.47
C SER A 95 6.70 -18.71 -5.72
N VAL A 96 5.97 -17.59 -5.89
CA VAL A 96 6.59 -16.31 -6.34
C VAL A 96 6.71 -15.26 -5.22
N ASP A 97 6.10 -15.48 -4.06
CA ASP A 97 5.82 -14.40 -3.10
C ASP A 97 6.77 -14.29 -1.90
N GLY A 98 7.79 -15.16 -1.85
CA GLY A 98 8.71 -15.30 -0.70
C GLY A 98 8.12 -16.08 0.48
N PRO A 99 8.96 -16.45 1.47
CA PRO A 99 8.54 -17.25 2.61
C PRO A 99 7.59 -16.45 3.51
N ARG A 100 6.42 -17.01 3.84
CA ARG A 100 5.53 -16.47 4.86
C ARG A 100 5.74 -17.24 6.16
N THR A 101 6.04 -16.53 7.25
CA THR A 101 6.23 -17.14 8.58
C THR A 101 5.02 -16.95 9.50
N ILE A 102 3.93 -16.40 8.96
CA ILE A 102 2.62 -16.29 9.61
C ILE A 102 1.57 -17.00 8.75
N SER A 103 0.42 -17.34 9.32
CA SER A 103 -0.68 -17.91 8.54
C SER A 103 -1.28 -16.86 7.59
N LEU A 104 -1.96 -17.31 6.53
CA LEU A 104 -2.66 -16.42 5.60
C LEU A 104 -3.73 -15.63 6.35
N GLU A 105 -4.50 -16.31 7.18
CA GLU A 105 -5.59 -15.77 7.99
C GLU A 105 -5.07 -14.68 8.91
N ARG A 106 -3.90 -14.89 9.54
CA ARG A 106 -3.29 -13.87 10.39
C ARG A 106 -2.86 -12.64 9.62
N GLN A 107 -2.30 -12.81 8.42
CA GLN A 107 -1.94 -11.67 7.58
C GLN A 107 -3.19 -10.90 7.10
N HIS A 108 -4.25 -11.60 6.71
CA HIS A 108 -5.54 -11.00 6.35
C HIS A 108 -6.16 -10.26 7.52
N GLU A 109 -6.21 -10.86 8.71
CA GLU A 109 -6.73 -10.22 9.92
C GLU A 109 -6.02 -8.89 10.21
N ILE A 110 -4.67 -8.88 10.16
CA ILE A 110 -3.88 -7.66 10.37
C ILE A 110 -4.18 -6.63 9.28
N THR A 111 -4.20 -7.05 8.02
CA THR A 111 -4.45 -6.17 6.86
C THR A 111 -5.83 -5.53 6.95
N CYS A 112 -6.87 -6.33 7.20
CA CYS A 112 -8.24 -5.87 7.36
C CYS A 112 -8.37 -4.93 8.56
N ARG A 113 -7.80 -5.28 9.72
CA ARG A 113 -7.86 -4.44 10.92
C ARG A 113 -7.21 -3.08 10.72
N GLU A 114 -5.99 -3.04 10.18
CA GLU A 114 -5.29 -1.76 9.94
C GLU A 114 -6.00 -0.92 8.88
N THR A 115 -6.48 -1.56 7.81
CA THR A 115 -7.27 -0.89 6.75
C THR A 115 -8.55 -0.30 7.33
N ALA A 116 -9.36 -1.09 8.04
CA ALA A 116 -10.62 -0.62 8.63
C ALA A 116 -10.38 0.50 9.64
N LYS A 117 -9.38 0.36 10.52
CA LYS A 117 -9.01 1.39 11.49
C LYS A 117 -8.63 2.71 10.82
N PHE A 118 -7.95 2.66 9.67
CA PHE A 118 -7.60 3.85 8.91
C PHE A 118 -8.79 4.48 8.20
N LEU A 119 -9.64 3.66 7.57
CA LEU A 119 -10.81 4.17 6.84
C LEU A 119 -11.86 4.79 7.78
N MET A 120 -12.02 4.24 8.99
CA MET A 120 -13.03 4.67 9.98
C MET A 120 -12.60 5.86 10.85
N ARG A 121 -11.32 6.27 10.82
CA ARG A 121 -10.80 7.45 11.53
C ARG A 121 -10.69 8.61 10.56
#